data_AF-A0A6H5I2H7-F1
#
_entry.id   AF-A0A6H5I2H7-F1
#
_cell.length_a   1.000
_cell.length_b   1.000
_cell.length_c   1.000
_cell.angle_alpha   90.00
_cell.angle_beta   90.00
_cell.angle_gamma   90.00
#
_symmetry.space_group_name_H-M   'P 1'
#
loop_
_entity.id
_entity.type
_entity.pdbx_description
1 polymer ?
#
loop_
_entity_poly.entity_id
_entity_poly.type
_entity_poly.pdbx_seq_one_letter_code
_entity_poly.pdbx_strand_id
1 'polypeptide(L)'
;MVLCGIECVQRISQYLDVSPGKLYMSENNELNTILKTNTYVTGTKKTIADVSMYYSIHGLVNKMSPQEKAEHVHLSRWCDNMQQDEKLRQSMDSINFNMMHLYL
;
A
#
# COMPACT_ATOMS: atom_id res chain seq x y z
N MET A 1 13.67 -9.64 -8.74
CA MET A 1 14.11 -8.87 -7.55
C MET A 1 12.90 -8.21 -6.86
N VAL A 2 11.95 -8.99 -6.33
CA VAL A 2 10.68 -8.51 -5.74
C VAL A 2 10.65 -8.70 -4.20
N LEU A 3 11.82 -8.86 -3.57
CA LEU A 3 11.92 -9.18 -2.14
C LEU A 3 12.19 -7.96 -1.23
N CYS A 4 12.46 -6.77 -1.80
CA CYS A 4 12.91 -5.61 -1.03
C CYS A 4 11.89 -5.16 0.04
N GLY A 5 10.58 -5.16 -0.26
CA GLY A 5 9.56 -4.68 0.67
C GLY A 5 9.41 -5.54 1.93
N ILE A 6 9.36 -6.88 1.76
CA ILE A 6 9.19 -7.81 2.90
C ILE A 6 10.46 -7.81 3.77
N GLU A 7 11.64 -7.82 3.15
CA GLU A 7 12.89 -7.80 3.89
C GLU A 7 13.12 -6.46 4.62
N CYS A 8 12.74 -5.33 4.01
CA CYS A 8 12.84 -4.01 4.63
C CYS A 8 12.02 -3.92 5.92
N VAL A 9 10.75 -4.32 5.89
CA VAL A 9 9.92 -4.27 7.09
C VAL A 9 10.32 -5.32 8.12
N GLN A 10 10.84 -6.47 7.70
CA GLN A 10 11.45 -7.42 8.64
C GLN A 10 12.66 -6.80 9.37
N ARG A 11 13.51 -6.06 8.66
CA ARG A 11 14.68 -5.37 9.26
C ARG A 11 14.27 -4.23 10.20
N ILE A 12 13.27 -3.44 9.84
CA ILE A 12 12.73 -2.36 10.69
C ILE A 12 12.06 -2.93 11.94
N SER A 13 11.27 -3.99 11.78
CA SER A 13 10.65 -4.76 12.86
C SER A 13 11.67 -5.28 13.87
N GLN A 14 12.77 -5.86 13.38
CA GLN A 14 13.87 -6.32 14.23
C GLN A 14 14.56 -5.18 14.98
N TYR A 15 14.77 -4.03 14.33
CA TYR A 15 15.40 -2.87 14.95
C TYR A 15 14.55 -2.23 16.05
N LEU A 16 13.23 -2.19 15.86
CA LEU A 16 12.28 -1.53 16.76
C LEU A 16 11.69 -2.46 17.84
N ASP A 17 12.06 -3.74 17.86
CA ASP A 17 11.51 -4.78 18.76
C ASP A 17 9.97 -4.86 18.75
N VAL A 18 9.38 -4.79 17.57
CA VAL A 18 7.92 -4.88 17.37
C VAL A 18 7.63 -5.92 16.30
N SER A 19 6.53 -6.67 16.43
CA SER A 19 6.18 -7.68 15.43
C SER A 19 5.92 -7.01 14.07
N PRO A 20 6.32 -7.63 12.94
CA PRO A 20 6.14 -7.03 11.62
C PRO A 20 4.67 -6.64 11.40
N GLY A 21 3.73 -7.51 11.79
CA GLY A 21 2.29 -7.28 11.72
C GLY A 21 1.81 -6.01 12.45
N LYS A 22 2.46 -5.61 13.56
CA LYS A 22 2.10 -4.38 14.28
C LYS A 22 2.57 -3.11 13.56
N LEU A 23 3.75 -3.13 12.94
CA LEU A 23 4.23 -2.02 12.10
C LEU A 23 3.34 -1.83 10.88
N TYR A 24 2.97 -2.93 10.23
CA TYR A 24 2.10 -2.92 9.06
C TYR A 24 0.70 -2.35 9.35
N MET A 25 0.11 -2.63 10.52
CA MET A 25 -1.23 -2.13 10.89
C MET A 25 -1.23 -0.66 11.31
N SER A 26 -0.17 -0.15 11.93
CA SER A 26 -0.07 1.29 12.24
C SER A 26 0.19 2.12 10.99
N GLU A 27 1.10 1.66 10.11
CA GLU A 27 1.46 2.39 8.89
C GLU A 27 0.30 2.45 7.87
N ASN A 28 -0.40 1.34 7.65
CA ASN A 28 -1.56 1.32 6.74
C ASN A 28 -2.69 2.23 7.23
N ASN A 29 -2.91 2.31 8.54
CA ASN A 29 -3.93 3.19 9.13
C ASN A 29 -3.55 4.67 9.00
N GLU A 30 -2.28 5.02 9.22
CA GLU A 30 -1.78 6.38 9.00
C GLU A 30 -1.86 6.78 7.53
N LEU A 31 -1.40 5.92 6.62
CA LEU A 31 -1.49 6.15 5.18
C LEU A 31 -2.94 6.26 4.71
N ASN A 32 -3.83 5.39 5.18
CA ASN A 32 -5.26 5.47 4.87
C ASN A 32 -5.88 6.78 5.35
N THR A 33 -5.42 7.29 6.50
CA THR A 33 -5.84 8.60 7.04
C THR A 33 -5.30 9.75 6.19
N ILE A 34 -4.02 9.74 5.81
CA ILE A 34 -3.41 10.75 4.93
C ILE A 34 -4.11 10.78 3.57
N LEU A 35 -4.40 9.62 3.00
CA LEU A 35 -5.01 9.46 1.68
C LEU A 35 -6.53 9.67 1.67
N LYS A 36 -7.14 9.85 2.86
CA LYS A 36 -8.57 10.20 2.98
C LYS A 36 -8.87 11.56 2.34
N THR A 37 -7.98 12.53 2.54
CA THR A 37 -8.16 13.91 2.05
C THR A 37 -7.26 14.24 0.87
N ASN A 38 -6.31 13.37 0.52
CA ASN A 38 -5.33 13.59 -0.53
C ASN A 38 -5.43 12.53 -1.63
N THR A 39 -5.15 12.92 -2.88
CA THR A 39 -5.07 11.95 -4.00
C THR A 39 -3.77 11.15 -3.97
N TYR A 40 -2.70 11.77 -3.47
CA TYR A 40 -1.33 11.25 -3.37
C TYR A 40 -0.77 11.53 -1.97
N VAL A 41 0.34 10.88 -1.61
CA VAL A 41 0.95 10.99 -0.26
C VAL A 41 1.26 12.44 0.12
N THR A 42 1.66 13.26 -0.85
CA THR A 42 2.01 14.68 -0.63
C THR A 42 0.97 15.66 -1.17
N GLY A 43 -0.30 15.26 -1.29
CA GLY A 43 -1.41 16.12 -1.74
C GLY A 43 -2.00 15.71 -3.08
N THR A 44 -2.03 16.62 -4.05
CA THR A 44 -2.73 16.41 -5.34
C THR A 44 -1.81 16.07 -6.51
N LYS A 45 -0.49 16.16 -6.31
CA LYS A 45 0.52 15.80 -7.33
C LYS A 45 1.25 14.53 -6.92
N LYS A 46 1.37 13.59 -7.86
CA LYS A 46 2.20 12.39 -7.72
C LYS A 46 3.67 12.81 -7.58
N THR A 47 4.37 12.28 -6.59
CA THR A 47 5.80 12.53 -6.38
C THR A 47 6.59 11.22 -6.26
N ILE A 48 7.90 11.32 -6.07
CA ILE A 48 8.75 10.17 -5.77
C ILE A 48 8.35 9.46 -4.46
N ALA A 49 7.67 10.17 -3.55
CA ALA A 49 7.13 9.56 -2.34
C ALA A 49 6.08 8.49 -2.70
N ASP A 50 5.15 8.80 -3.62
CA ASP A 50 4.14 7.85 -4.08
C ASP A 50 4.76 6.65 -4.79
N VAL A 51 5.74 6.90 -5.66
CA VAL A 51 6.47 5.85 -6.39
C VAL A 51 7.16 4.91 -5.41
N SER A 52 7.92 5.46 -4.46
CA SER A 52 8.65 4.68 -3.47
C SER A 52 7.71 3.90 -2.56
N MET A 53 6.60 4.53 -2.14
CA MET A 53 5.59 3.90 -1.31
C MET A 53 4.89 2.76 -2.05
N TYR A 54 4.54 2.94 -3.33
CA TYR A 54 3.85 1.94 -4.13
C TYR A 54 4.64 0.63 -4.18
N TYR A 55 5.94 0.71 -4.50
CA TYR A 55 6.81 -0.47 -4.51
C TYR A 55 7.01 -1.10 -3.12
N SER A 56 7.05 -0.28 -2.06
CA SER A 56 7.26 -0.76 -0.69
C SER A 56 6.05 -1.55 -0.18
N ILE A 57 4.82 -1.13 -0.53
CA ILE A 57 3.60 -1.71 0.01
C ILE A 57 2.86 -2.67 -0.94
N HIS A 58 3.15 -2.68 -2.24
CA HIS A 58 2.40 -3.48 -3.22
C HIS A 58 2.29 -4.95 -2.82
N GLY A 59 3.40 -5.57 -2.42
CA GLY A 59 3.41 -6.97 -2.00
C GLY A 59 2.53 -7.26 -0.77
N LEU A 60 2.29 -6.25 0.07
CA LEU A 60 1.37 -6.35 1.20
C LEU A 60 -0.08 -6.18 0.75
N VAL A 61 -0.39 -5.11 0.02
CA VAL A 61 -1.75 -4.83 -0.47
C VAL A 61 -2.25 -5.98 -1.36
N ASN A 62 -1.36 -6.63 -2.10
CA ASN A 62 -1.69 -7.81 -2.90
C ASN A 62 -2.15 -9.02 -2.05
N LYS A 63 -1.62 -9.15 -0.83
CA LYS A 63 -1.95 -10.25 0.10
C LYS A 63 -3.18 -9.97 0.97
N MET A 64 -3.64 -8.73 1.02
CA MET A 64 -4.85 -8.37 1.78
C MET A 64 -6.09 -9.06 1.22
N SER A 65 -6.94 -9.53 2.14
CA SER A 65 -8.29 -9.97 1.85
C SER A 65 -9.16 -8.81 1.31
N PRO A 66 -10.27 -9.11 0.62
CA PRO A 66 -11.21 -8.08 0.19
C PRO A 66 -11.74 -7.21 1.35
N GLN A 67 -11.95 -7.79 2.52
CA GLN A 67 -12.39 -7.06 3.72
C GLN A 67 -11.30 -6.10 4.23
N GLU A 68 -10.06 -6.55 4.37
CA GLU A 68 -8.94 -5.66 4.79
C GLU A 68 -8.73 -4.50 3.80
N LYS A 69 -8.89 -4.76 2.49
CA LYS A 69 -8.86 -3.71 1.47
C LYS A 69 -9.99 -2.69 1.67
N ALA A 70 -11.18 -3.14 2.07
CA ALA A 70 -12.34 -2.28 2.33
C ALA A 70 -12.13 -1.43 3.59
N GLU A 71 -11.60 -2.02 4.66
CA GLU A 71 -11.24 -1.31 5.89
C GLU A 71 -10.20 -0.20 5.62
N HIS A 72 -9.34 -0.39 4.60
CA HIS A 72 -8.36 0.58 4.13
C HIS A 72 -8.71 1.18 2.75
N VAL A 73 -9.97 1.56 2.55
CA VAL A 73 -10.51 2.01 1.24
C VAL A 73 -9.70 3.12 0.56
N HIS A 74 -9.13 4.07 1.30
CA HIS A 74 -8.38 5.18 0.71
C HIS A 74 -7.00 4.75 0.22
N LEU A 75 -6.35 3.84 0.96
CA LEU A 75 -5.13 3.16 0.55
C LEU A 75 -5.39 2.30 -0.70
N SER A 76 -6.46 1.52 -0.70
CA SER A 76 -6.88 0.69 -1.84
C SER A 76 -7.12 1.54 -3.09
N ARG A 77 -7.88 2.64 -2.98
CA ARG A 77 -8.10 3.60 -4.08
C ARG A 77 -6.79 4.18 -4.61
N TRP A 78 -5.89 4.62 -3.72
CA TRP A 78 -4.60 5.16 -4.13
C TRP A 78 -3.75 4.12 -4.86
N CYS A 79 -3.69 2.89 -4.35
CA CYS A 79 -2.94 1.79 -4.95
C CYS A 79 -3.51 1.43 -6.33
N ASP A 80 -4.84 1.37 -6.45
CA ASP A 80 -5.53 1.13 -7.73
C ASP A 80 -5.24 2.23 -8.76
N ASN A 81 -5.19 3.49 -8.34
CA ASN A 81 -4.80 4.60 -9.21
C ASN A 81 -3.33 4.53 -9.64
N MET A 82 -2.42 4.17 -8.73
CA MET A 82 -0.98 4.06 -9.06
C MET A 82 -0.70 2.95 -10.08
N GLN A 83 -1.35 1.80 -9.95
CA GLN A 83 -1.11 0.65 -10.81
C GLN A 83 -1.61 0.79 -12.26
N GLN A 84 -2.47 1.79 -12.55
CA GLN A 84 -2.91 2.11 -13.93
C GLN A 84 -1.77 2.68 -14.79
N ASP A 85 -0.72 3.21 -14.18
CA ASP A 85 0.47 3.69 -14.90
C ASP A 85 1.40 2.51 -15.21
N GLU A 86 1.32 1.97 -16.42
CA GLU A 86 2.11 0.79 -16.82
C GLU A 86 3.62 1.01 -16.73
N LYS A 87 4.10 2.25 -16.89
CA LYS A 87 5.54 2.57 -16.74
C LYS A 87 6.00 2.47 -15.29
N LEU A 88 5.09 2.78 -14.36
CA LEU A 88 5.31 2.58 -12.93
C LEU A 88 5.14 1.10 -12.55
N ARG A 89 4.07 0.45 -12.99
CA ARG A 89 3.78 -0.93 -12.59
C ARG A 89 4.82 -1.91 -13.15
N GLN A 90 5.35 -1.63 -14.33
CA GLN A 90 6.33 -2.49 -15.00
C GLN A 90 5.83 -3.94 -15.08
N SER A 91 6.59 -4.89 -14.54
CA SER A 91 6.25 -6.31 -14.53
C SER A 91 5.46 -6.76 -13.31
N MET A 92 4.99 -5.85 -12.44
CA MET A 92 4.20 -6.21 -11.27
C MET A 92 2.75 -6.54 -11.63
N ASP A 93 2.22 -7.54 -10.95
CA ASP A 93 0.83 -7.95 -11.13
C ASP A 93 -0.14 -6.82 -10.72
N SER A 94 -1.24 -6.71 -11.46
CA SER A 94 -2.33 -5.81 -11.11
C SER A 94 -3.13 -6.40 -9.94
N ILE A 95 -3.27 -5.63 -8.87
CA ILE A 95 -4.03 -6.02 -7.69
C ILE A 95 -5.52 -5.84 -7.99
N ASN A 96 -6.30 -6.88 -7.72
CA ASN A 96 -7.76 -6.82 -7.89
C ASN A 96 -8.43 -6.15 -6.67
N PHE A 97 -9.24 -5.12 -6.94
CA PHE A 97 -10.05 -4.39 -5.97
C PHE A 97 -11.58 -4.55 -6.19
N ASN A 98 -12.00 -5.33 -7.19
CA ASN A 98 -13.40 -5.41 -7.63
C ASN A 98 -14.35 -5.97 -6.57
N MET A 99 -13.91 -6.83 -5.65
CA MET A 99 -14.79 -7.41 -4.62
C MET A 99 -14.88 -6.61 -3.32
N MET A 100 -14.12 -5.50 -3.22
CA MET A 100 -14.08 -4.69 -2.01
C MET A 100 -15.45 -4.03 -1.71
N HIS A 101 -16.22 -3.67 -2.73
CA HIS A 101 -17.52 -3.01 -2.58
C HIS A 101 -18.57 -3.85 -1.84
N LEU A 102 -18.35 -5.15 -1.71
CA LEU A 102 -19.23 -6.04 -0.94
C LEU A 102 -19.05 -5.88 0.57
N TYR A 103 -18.04 -5.14 1.01
CA TYR A 103 -17.63 -4.97 2.40
C TYR A 103 -17.52 -3.49 2.82
N LEU A 104 -17.91 -2.55 1.95
CA LEU A 104 -18.02 -1.11 2.25
C LEU A 104 -19.39 -0.78 2.85
#